data_AF-A0A2M8WR49-F1
#
_entry.id   AF-A0A2M8WR49-F1
#
_cell.length_a   1.000
_cell.length_b   1.000
_cell.length_c   1.000
_cell.angle_alpha   90.00
_cell.angle_beta   90.00
_cell.angle_gamma   90.00
#
_symmetry.space_group_name_H-M   'P 1'
#
loop_
_entity.id
_entity.type
_entity.pdbx_description
1 polymer ?
#
loop_
_entity_poly.entity_id
_entity_poly.type
_entity_poly.pdbx_seq_one_letter_code
_entity_poly.pdbx_strand_id
1 'polypeptide(L)'
;MTVPGTPEQPRQPDPQQPQQPNPYDPQAAPQAPQDGPPAAPQYGQPGPAPYGGMPTAPQYAATPAGPPVAAPPSITLAVRLMFVGAALSLVGIILAWATKDALRDQLRDASSSSSLTPSELDTLLNVSLAVATVVGLIGVGLWIWMALANGAGKSWARIVSTVLGALSVVTTLVNLTRESGASMALSVVSIALAVVILVLLWRRESSEFYAARSAKL
;
A
#
# COMPACT_ATOMS: atom_id res chain seq x y z
N MET A 1 66.87 -1.73 19.11
CA MET A 1 67.47 -0.89 18.05
C MET A 1 66.68 -1.08 16.78
N THR A 2 66.11 0.01 16.29
CA THR A 2 65.42 0.25 15.02
C THR A 2 66.36 0.11 13.81
N VAL A 3 65.86 -0.33 12.64
CA VAL A 3 65.71 0.46 11.40
C VAL A 3 64.82 -0.34 10.40
N PRO A 4 63.93 0.30 9.62
CA PRO A 4 62.83 -0.33 8.87
C PRO A 4 63.13 -0.55 7.39
N GLY A 5 62.49 -1.54 6.77
CA GLY A 5 62.44 -1.73 5.31
C GLY A 5 61.10 -1.22 4.75
N THR A 6 61.18 -0.23 3.87
CA THR A 6 60.05 0.41 3.18
C THR A 6 59.51 -0.48 2.05
N PRO A 7 58.19 -0.68 1.91
CA PRO A 7 57.60 -1.31 0.74
C PRO A 7 57.44 -0.30 -0.43
N GLU A 8 57.85 -0.71 -1.64
CA GLU A 8 57.65 0.05 -2.87
C GLU A 8 56.17 0.00 -3.31
N GLN A 9 55.58 1.17 -3.59
CA GLN A 9 54.26 1.30 -4.21
C GLN A 9 54.37 1.77 -5.69
N PRO A 10 53.64 1.15 -6.63
CA PRO A 10 53.67 1.52 -8.05
C PRO A 10 53.09 2.90 -8.35
N ARG A 11 53.72 3.63 -9.28
CA ARG A 11 53.33 4.97 -9.76
C ARG A 11 51.98 4.93 -10.50
N GLN A 12 51.06 5.82 -10.11
CA GLN A 12 49.82 6.12 -10.85
C GLN A 12 50.11 7.12 -11.99
N PRO A 13 49.47 6.99 -13.18
CA PRO A 13 49.54 8.02 -14.22
C PRO A 13 48.56 9.19 -13.96
N ASP A 14 49.03 10.41 -14.25
CA ASP A 14 48.28 11.66 -14.13
C ASP A 14 47.10 11.80 -15.12
N PRO A 15 46.03 12.52 -14.75
CA PRO A 15 44.89 12.80 -15.63
C PRO A 15 45.21 13.87 -16.71
N GLN A 16 44.80 13.60 -17.95
CA GLN A 16 44.98 14.48 -19.11
C GLN A 16 44.06 15.72 -19.05
N GLN A 17 44.64 16.91 -19.31
CA GLN A 17 43.92 18.19 -19.41
C GLN A 17 43.36 18.44 -20.83
N PRO A 18 42.23 19.17 -20.99
CA PRO A 18 41.63 19.43 -22.30
C PRO A 18 42.39 20.46 -23.14
N GLN A 19 42.59 20.17 -24.43
CA GLN A 19 43.28 21.05 -25.38
C GLN A 19 42.37 22.19 -25.89
N GLN A 20 42.90 23.42 -25.91
CA GLN A 20 42.25 24.61 -26.51
C GLN A 20 42.62 24.77 -28.00
N PRO A 21 41.74 25.31 -28.87
CA PRO A 21 42.04 25.52 -30.30
C PRO A 21 42.94 26.74 -30.54
N ASN A 22 43.95 26.56 -31.38
CA ASN A 22 44.99 27.54 -31.72
C ASN A 22 44.53 28.49 -32.86
N PRO A 23 44.56 29.83 -32.68
CA PRO A 23 44.33 30.85 -33.72
C PRO A 23 45.63 31.22 -34.45
N TYR A 24 45.55 31.83 -35.65
CA TYR A 24 46.63 32.23 -36.61
C TYR A 24 47.00 31.14 -37.65
N ASP A 25 47.10 31.35 -38.98
CA ASP A 25 47.08 32.48 -39.94
C ASP A 25 47.28 31.83 -41.36
N PRO A 26 47.67 32.49 -42.49
CA PRO A 26 47.36 33.80 -43.10
C PRO A 26 47.06 33.70 -44.63
N GLN A 27 46.33 34.65 -45.23
CA GLN A 27 46.73 35.32 -46.50
C GLN A 27 45.70 36.38 -46.94
N ALA A 28 46.20 37.61 -47.12
CA ALA A 28 45.48 38.83 -47.42
C ALA A 28 45.55 39.20 -48.92
N ALA A 29 44.50 39.83 -49.46
CA ALA A 29 44.57 41.02 -50.35
C ALA A 29 43.16 41.55 -50.73
N PRO A 30 42.95 42.89 -50.80
CA PRO A 30 41.70 43.50 -51.27
C PRO A 30 41.75 43.87 -52.78
N GLN A 31 40.70 43.56 -53.55
CA GLN A 31 40.55 44.02 -54.95
C GLN A 31 39.14 44.59 -55.21
N ALA A 32 39.13 45.70 -55.97
CA ALA A 32 38.00 46.60 -56.27
C ALA A 32 37.04 46.05 -57.36
N PRO A 33 35.83 46.63 -57.55
CA PRO A 33 34.79 46.10 -58.43
C PRO A 33 34.99 46.48 -59.90
N GLN A 34 34.83 45.52 -60.83
CA GLN A 34 34.76 45.76 -62.27
C GLN A 34 33.52 45.08 -62.88
N ASP A 35 32.67 45.91 -63.50
CA ASP A 35 31.46 45.54 -64.24
C ASP A 35 31.77 44.95 -65.63
N GLY A 36 31.07 43.87 -66.00
CA GLY A 36 31.02 43.33 -67.38
C GLY A 36 30.13 42.08 -67.51
N PRO A 37 29.19 42.01 -68.47
CA PRO A 37 28.40 40.80 -68.80
C PRO A 37 29.04 40.03 -69.99
N PRO A 38 28.53 38.88 -70.48
CA PRO A 38 27.76 37.77 -69.90
C PRO A 38 28.40 36.37 -70.18
N ALA A 39 28.00 35.32 -69.45
CA ALA A 39 28.08 33.93 -69.94
C ALA A 39 27.04 33.03 -69.25
N ALA A 40 26.30 32.27 -70.06
CA ALA A 40 25.43 31.16 -69.65
C ALA A 40 26.12 29.83 -70.01
N PRO A 41 25.64 28.63 -69.62
CA PRO A 41 24.77 28.22 -68.50
C PRO A 41 25.37 27.05 -67.66
N GLN A 42 24.57 26.60 -66.67
CA GLN A 42 24.69 25.43 -65.79
C GLN A 42 25.55 25.62 -64.53
N TYR A 43 25.00 25.29 -63.35
CA TYR A 43 25.51 24.32 -62.36
C TYR A 43 24.63 24.32 -61.09
N GLY A 44 24.17 23.13 -60.68
CA GLY A 44 23.84 22.76 -59.29
C GLY A 44 22.47 23.17 -58.72
N GLN A 45 21.54 22.22 -58.65
CA GLN A 45 20.43 22.32 -57.69
C GLN A 45 20.95 22.21 -56.24
N PRO A 46 20.54 23.09 -55.30
CA PRO A 46 20.80 22.90 -53.88
C PRO A 46 19.98 21.71 -53.34
N GLY A 47 20.65 20.70 -52.81
CA GLY A 47 20.00 19.59 -52.09
C GLY A 47 19.35 20.06 -50.79
N PRO A 48 18.28 19.39 -50.31
CA PRO A 48 17.62 19.75 -49.06
C PRO A 48 18.58 19.64 -47.86
N ALA A 49 18.58 20.66 -47.01
CA ALA A 49 19.33 20.67 -45.76
C ALA A 49 18.91 19.51 -44.84
N PRO A 50 19.84 18.81 -44.17
CA PRO A 50 19.48 17.75 -43.24
C PRO A 50 18.80 18.38 -42.01
N TYR A 51 17.52 18.08 -41.85
CA TYR A 51 16.81 18.39 -40.61
C TYR A 51 17.46 17.62 -39.45
N GLY A 52 18.00 18.35 -38.48
CA GLY A 52 18.53 17.79 -37.24
C GLY A 52 17.44 17.01 -36.51
N GLY A 53 17.76 15.76 -36.15
CA GLY A 53 16.87 14.90 -35.38
C GLY A 53 16.53 15.54 -34.04
N MET A 54 15.23 15.68 -33.78
CA MET A 54 14.70 16.06 -32.47
C MET A 54 15.08 14.95 -31.47
N PRO A 55 15.58 15.27 -30.26
CA PRO A 55 15.92 14.26 -29.26
C PRO A 55 14.68 13.41 -28.96
N THR A 56 14.77 12.11 -29.22
CA THR A 56 13.73 11.17 -28.81
C THR A 56 13.66 11.17 -27.29
N ALA A 57 12.51 11.59 -26.75
CA ALA A 57 12.24 11.44 -25.33
C ALA A 57 12.44 9.96 -24.94
N PRO A 58 13.00 9.66 -23.75
CA PRO A 58 13.22 8.28 -23.34
C PRO A 58 11.88 7.54 -23.41
N GLN A 59 11.79 6.59 -24.33
CA GLN A 59 10.69 5.65 -24.35
C GLN A 59 10.81 4.86 -23.05
N TYR A 60 9.90 5.11 -22.11
CA TYR A 60 9.68 4.20 -21.00
C TYR A 60 9.27 2.87 -21.61
N ALA A 61 10.25 1.98 -21.77
CA ALA A 61 9.99 0.60 -22.14
C ALA A 61 8.97 0.06 -21.14
N ALA A 62 7.82 -0.38 -21.63
CA ALA A 62 6.85 -1.09 -20.81
C ALA A 62 7.57 -2.32 -20.26
N THR A 63 7.96 -2.27 -18.99
CA THR A 63 8.60 -3.39 -18.32
C THR A 63 7.67 -4.59 -18.47
N PRO A 64 8.14 -5.72 -19.03
CA PRO A 64 7.30 -6.89 -19.20
C PRO A 64 6.69 -7.24 -17.84
N ALA A 65 5.37 -7.44 -17.79
CA ALA A 65 4.67 -7.84 -16.59
C ALA A 65 5.35 -9.10 -16.05
N GLY A 66 6.12 -8.97 -14.97
CA GLY A 66 6.85 -10.09 -14.38
C GLY A 66 5.90 -11.23 -13.99
N PRO A 67 6.42 -12.42 -13.64
CA PRO A 67 5.61 -13.55 -13.23
C PRO A 67 4.57 -13.19 -12.14
N PRO A 68 3.44 -13.91 -12.03
CA PRO A 68 2.50 -13.72 -10.93
C PRO A 68 3.23 -13.78 -9.58
N VAL A 69 3.20 -12.69 -8.83
CA VAL A 69 3.83 -12.64 -7.50
C VAL A 69 2.94 -13.44 -6.56
N ALA A 70 3.45 -14.58 -6.07
CA ALA A 70 2.77 -15.38 -5.07
C ALA A 70 2.62 -14.59 -3.76
N ALA A 71 1.50 -14.79 -3.07
CA ALA A 71 1.28 -14.14 -1.78
C ALA A 71 2.29 -14.66 -0.75
N PRO A 72 3.00 -13.78 -0.03
CA PRO A 72 3.93 -14.21 1.01
C PRO A 72 3.18 -14.82 2.21
N PRO A 73 3.85 -15.65 3.03
CA PRO A 73 3.21 -16.32 4.17
C PRO A 73 2.50 -15.37 5.14
N SER A 74 3.02 -14.13 5.32
CA SER A 74 2.38 -13.10 6.13
C SER A 74 0.98 -12.73 5.65
N ILE A 75 0.80 -12.58 4.34
CA ILE A 75 -0.50 -12.27 3.72
C ILE A 75 -1.42 -13.48 3.82
N THR A 76 -0.94 -14.68 3.47
CA THR A 76 -1.75 -15.89 3.56
C THR A 76 -2.25 -16.13 4.99
N LEU A 77 -1.39 -15.93 5.99
CA LEU A 77 -1.78 -16.05 7.39
C LEU A 77 -2.78 -14.97 7.80
N ALA A 78 -2.55 -13.70 7.42
CA ALA A 78 -3.48 -12.61 7.70
C ALA A 78 -4.87 -12.90 7.12
N VAL A 79 -4.95 -13.38 5.88
CA VAL A 79 -6.20 -13.76 5.21
C VAL A 79 -6.92 -14.89 5.98
N ARG A 80 -6.19 -15.93 6.41
CA ARG A 80 -6.75 -17.01 7.24
C ARG A 80 -7.29 -16.48 8.56
N LEU A 81 -6.54 -15.62 9.24
CA LEU A 81 -6.98 -15.01 10.50
C LEU A 81 -8.20 -14.10 10.30
N MET A 82 -8.33 -13.42 9.15
CA MET A 82 -9.54 -12.67 8.84
C MET A 82 -10.78 -13.57 8.70
N PHE A 83 -10.64 -14.76 8.10
CA PHE A 83 -11.72 -15.75 8.09
C PHE A 83 -12.03 -16.30 9.48
N VAL A 84 -11.01 -16.48 10.33
CA VAL A 84 -11.22 -16.82 11.74
C VAL A 84 -11.99 -15.69 12.46
N GLY A 85 -11.63 -14.43 12.20
CA GLY A 85 -12.37 -13.26 12.73
C GLY A 85 -13.84 -13.25 12.27
N ALA A 86 -14.11 -13.59 11.01
CA ALA A 86 -15.48 -13.76 10.51
C ALA A 86 -16.23 -14.86 11.26
N ALA A 87 -15.60 -16.03 11.47
CA ALA A 87 -16.21 -17.14 12.21
C ALA A 87 -16.46 -16.79 13.69
N LEU A 88 -15.50 -16.16 14.36
CA LEU A 88 -15.66 -15.67 15.73
C LEU A 88 -16.78 -14.63 15.85
N SER A 89 -16.93 -13.75 14.86
CA SER A 89 -18.03 -12.77 14.83
C SER A 89 -19.40 -13.48 14.76
N LEU A 90 -19.51 -14.55 13.97
CA LEU A 90 -20.73 -15.37 13.92
C LEU A 90 -21.00 -16.06 15.26
N VAL A 91 -19.97 -16.62 15.90
CA VAL A 91 -20.09 -17.21 17.24
C VAL A 91 -20.57 -16.17 18.25
N GLY A 92 -20.05 -14.94 18.19
CA GLY A 92 -20.48 -13.83 19.05
C GLY A 92 -21.96 -13.48 18.88
N ILE A 93 -22.47 -13.48 17.64
CA ILE A 93 -23.89 -13.29 17.36
C ILE A 93 -24.70 -14.41 18.03
N ILE A 94 -24.33 -15.68 17.82
CA ILE A 94 -25.03 -16.82 18.41
C ILE A 94 -25.03 -16.72 19.93
N LEU A 95 -23.89 -16.38 20.54
CA LEU A 95 -23.74 -16.26 21.98
C LEU A 95 -24.64 -15.14 22.53
N ALA A 96 -24.72 -13.99 21.86
CA ALA A 96 -25.57 -12.88 22.28
C ALA A 96 -27.05 -13.29 22.37
N TRP A 97 -27.54 -14.10 21.43
CA TRP A 97 -28.88 -14.67 21.48
C TRP A 97 -29.02 -15.75 22.55
N ALA A 98 -28.03 -16.63 22.70
CA ALA A 98 -28.03 -17.68 23.70
C ALA A 98 -28.03 -17.14 25.15
N THR A 99 -27.45 -15.96 25.37
CA THR A 99 -27.40 -15.30 26.69
C THR A 99 -28.51 -14.26 26.89
N LYS A 100 -29.51 -14.19 26.00
CA LYS A 100 -30.57 -13.18 26.05
C LYS A 100 -31.31 -13.17 27.39
N ASP A 101 -31.66 -14.34 27.92
CA ASP A 101 -32.44 -14.43 29.17
C ASP A 101 -31.60 -13.94 30.37
N ALA A 102 -30.32 -14.29 30.42
CA ALA A 102 -29.40 -13.77 31.43
C ALA A 102 -29.25 -12.23 31.34
N LEU A 103 -29.22 -11.67 30.12
CA LEU A 103 -29.21 -10.22 29.92
C LEU A 103 -30.52 -9.57 30.38
N ARG A 104 -31.67 -10.24 30.17
CA ARG A 104 -32.98 -9.78 30.65
C ARG A 104 -33.01 -9.70 32.16
N ASP A 105 -32.56 -10.73 32.85
CA ASP A 105 -32.55 -10.76 34.32
C ASP A 105 -31.62 -9.69 34.90
N GLN A 106 -30.41 -9.56 34.36
CA GLN A 106 -29.45 -8.51 34.76
C GLN A 106 -30.02 -7.11 34.56
N LEU A 107 -30.66 -6.84 33.42
CA LEU A 107 -31.27 -5.54 33.16
C LEU A 107 -32.47 -5.30 34.06
N ARG A 108 -33.29 -6.30 34.36
CA ARG A 108 -34.42 -6.17 35.27
C ARG A 108 -33.95 -5.77 36.67
N ASP A 109 -32.91 -6.42 37.18
CA ASP A 109 -32.34 -6.13 38.49
C ASP A 109 -31.73 -4.72 38.55
N ALA A 110 -30.99 -4.34 37.50
CA ALA A 110 -30.40 -3.00 37.36
C ALA A 110 -31.45 -1.90 37.13
N SER A 111 -32.59 -2.25 36.52
CA SER A 111 -33.67 -1.33 36.16
C SER A 111 -34.71 -1.17 37.28
N SER A 112 -34.40 -1.54 38.53
CA SER A 112 -35.29 -1.33 39.68
C SER A 112 -35.72 0.15 39.85
N SER A 113 -35.03 1.10 39.21
CA SER A 113 -35.36 2.53 39.14
C SER A 113 -36.02 2.99 37.84
N SER A 114 -36.08 2.14 36.80
CA SER A 114 -36.67 2.44 35.49
C SER A 114 -38.00 1.70 35.34
N SER A 115 -39.09 2.43 35.06
CA SER A 115 -40.45 1.90 34.99
C SER A 115 -40.77 1.16 33.68
N LEU A 116 -39.89 0.25 33.24
CA LEU A 116 -40.15 -0.58 32.06
C LEU A 116 -41.03 -1.77 32.47
N THR A 117 -42.14 -1.96 31.76
CA THR A 117 -42.93 -3.19 31.86
C THR A 117 -42.14 -4.38 31.31
N PRO A 118 -42.43 -5.63 31.74
CA PRO A 118 -41.75 -6.81 31.21
C PRO A 118 -41.81 -6.95 29.69
N SER A 119 -42.91 -6.50 29.07
CA SER A 119 -43.10 -6.50 27.61
C SER A 119 -42.27 -5.45 26.88
N GLU A 120 -42.08 -4.28 27.48
CA GLU A 120 -41.22 -3.23 26.92
C GLU A 120 -39.75 -3.64 26.98
N LEU A 121 -39.31 -4.25 28.09
CA LEU A 121 -37.95 -4.77 28.22
C LEU A 121 -37.67 -5.87 27.17
N ASP A 122 -38.62 -6.78 26.95
CA ASP A 122 -38.49 -7.81 25.91
C ASP A 122 -38.40 -7.23 24.51
N THR A 123 -39.25 -6.24 24.21
CA THR A 123 -39.25 -5.56 22.93
C THR A 123 -37.91 -4.85 22.71
N LEU A 124 -37.44 -4.12 23.71
CA LEU A 124 -36.15 -3.42 23.67
C LEU A 124 -35.00 -4.41 23.42
N LEU A 125 -34.92 -5.49 24.19
CA LEU A 125 -33.88 -6.51 24.03
C LEU A 125 -33.92 -7.16 22.64
N ASN A 126 -35.11 -7.53 22.16
CA ASN A 126 -35.27 -8.11 20.83
C ASN A 126 -34.81 -7.16 19.73
N VAL A 127 -35.22 -5.89 19.79
CA VAL A 127 -34.82 -4.88 18.81
C VAL A 127 -33.31 -4.64 18.89
N SER A 128 -32.75 -4.52 20.09
CA SER A 128 -31.31 -4.34 20.28
C SER A 128 -30.52 -5.53 19.73
N LEU A 129 -30.92 -6.76 20.02
CA LEU A 129 -30.27 -7.96 19.50
C LEU A 129 -30.43 -8.09 17.99
N ALA A 130 -31.58 -7.75 17.42
CA ALA A 130 -31.80 -7.75 15.98
C ALA A 130 -30.89 -6.74 15.27
N VAL A 131 -30.81 -5.50 15.77
CA VAL A 131 -29.91 -4.47 15.24
C VAL A 131 -28.46 -4.90 15.38
N ALA A 132 -28.06 -5.40 16.57
CA ALA A 132 -26.70 -5.90 16.81
C ALA A 132 -26.36 -7.07 15.87
N THR A 133 -27.32 -7.95 15.57
CA THR A 133 -27.15 -9.06 14.61
C THR A 133 -26.90 -8.54 13.21
N VAL A 134 -27.68 -7.58 12.72
CA VAL A 134 -27.48 -6.97 11.40
C VAL A 134 -26.10 -6.32 11.31
N VAL A 135 -25.72 -5.52 12.31
CA VAL A 135 -24.39 -4.89 12.38
C VAL A 135 -23.28 -5.94 12.43
N GLY A 136 -23.45 -7.00 13.23
CA GLY A 136 -22.51 -8.12 13.32
C GLY A 136 -22.33 -8.84 11.99
N LEU A 137 -23.41 -9.10 11.25
CA LEU A 137 -23.36 -9.72 9.92
C LEU A 137 -22.68 -8.82 8.89
N ILE A 138 -22.89 -7.50 8.96
CA ILE A 138 -22.11 -6.54 8.16
C ILE A 138 -20.62 -6.67 8.51
N GLY A 139 -20.28 -6.75 9.80
CA GLY A 139 -18.92 -7.00 10.27
C GLY A 139 -18.31 -8.29 9.71
N VAL A 140 -19.07 -9.39 9.68
CA VAL A 140 -18.66 -10.66 9.05
C VAL A 140 -18.37 -10.46 7.56
N GLY A 141 -19.26 -9.75 6.86
CA GLY A 141 -19.06 -9.39 5.46
C GLY A 141 -17.79 -8.57 5.24
N LEU A 142 -17.51 -7.59 6.12
CA LEU A 142 -16.29 -6.79 6.09
C LEU A 142 -15.04 -7.65 6.33
N TRP A 143 -15.05 -8.58 7.28
CA TRP A 143 -13.94 -9.51 7.49
C TRP A 143 -13.62 -10.31 6.22
N ILE A 144 -14.64 -10.91 5.61
CA ILE A 144 -14.48 -11.71 4.39
C ILE A 144 -14.01 -10.82 3.23
N TRP A 145 -14.63 -9.66 3.05
CA TRP A 145 -14.25 -8.73 1.99
C TRP A 145 -12.80 -8.26 2.13
N MET A 146 -12.37 -7.93 3.34
CA MET A 146 -10.97 -7.55 3.59
C MET A 146 -10.02 -8.73 3.43
N ALA A 147 -10.42 -9.96 3.76
CA ALA A 147 -9.62 -11.16 3.49
C ALA A 147 -9.35 -11.30 1.98
N LEU A 148 -10.39 -11.17 1.17
CA LEU A 148 -10.28 -11.25 -0.28
C LEU A 148 -9.48 -10.08 -0.87
N ALA A 149 -9.72 -8.85 -0.40
CA ALA A 149 -9.02 -7.67 -0.89
C ALA A 149 -7.52 -7.68 -0.56
N ASN A 150 -7.16 -8.08 0.66
CA ASN A 150 -5.77 -8.22 1.07
C ASN A 150 -5.08 -9.40 0.36
N GLY A 151 -5.76 -10.54 0.23
CA GLY A 151 -5.26 -11.68 -0.53
C GLY A 151 -5.03 -11.38 -2.02
N ALA A 152 -5.82 -10.48 -2.61
CA ALA A 152 -5.63 -10.02 -3.98
C ALA A 152 -4.45 -9.05 -4.17
N GLY A 153 -3.87 -8.53 -3.07
CA GLY A 153 -2.78 -7.56 -3.08
C GLY A 153 -3.22 -6.13 -3.40
N LYS A 154 -4.46 -5.76 -3.06
CA LYS A 154 -4.94 -4.38 -3.23
C LYS A 154 -4.26 -3.46 -2.21
N SER A 155 -3.45 -2.49 -2.65
CA SER A 155 -2.67 -1.62 -1.77
C SER A 155 -3.53 -0.81 -0.78
N TRP A 156 -4.71 -0.35 -1.20
CA TRP A 156 -5.67 0.35 -0.33
C TRP A 156 -6.22 -0.53 0.80
N ALA A 157 -6.22 -1.86 0.62
CA ALA A 157 -6.83 -2.78 1.58
C ALA A 157 -6.13 -2.72 2.95
N ARG A 158 -4.83 -2.49 2.99
CA ARG A 158 -4.08 -2.35 4.24
C ARG A 158 -4.55 -1.15 5.06
N ILE A 159 -4.74 -0.01 4.41
CA ILE A 159 -5.14 1.24 5.07
C ILE A 159 -6.54 1.08 5.61
N VAL A 160 -7.48 0.59 4.79
CA VAL A 160 -8.86 0.33 5.21
C VAL A 160 -8.91 -0.70 6.34
N SER A 161 -8.16 -1.81 6.23
CA SER A 161 -8.06 -2.80 7.31
C SER A 161 -7.51 -2.19 8.61
N THR A 162 -6.58 -1.25 8.52
CA THR A 162 -6.01 -0.59 9.71
C THR A 162 -7.03 0.32 10.37
N VAL A 163 -7.77 1.12 9.59
CA VAL A 163 -8.83 2.00 10.11
C VAL A 163 -9.95 1.17 10.73
N LEU A 164 -10.44 0.15 10.03
CA LEU A 164 -11.49 -0.75 10.54
C LEU A 164 -11.02 -1.54 11.75
N GLY A 165 -9.80 -2.07 11.72
CA GLY A 165 -9.22 -2.82 12.83
C GLY A 165 -9.02 -1.96 14.07
N ALA A 166 -8.50 -0.74 13.92
CA ALA A 166 -8.34 0.20 15.03
C ALA A 166 -9.70 0.61 15.62
N LEU A 167 -10.68 0.93 14.77
CA LEU A 167 -12.04 1.23 15.21
C LEU A 167 -12.64 0.04 15.97
N SER A 168 -12.52 -1.17 15.42
CA SER A 168 -13.00 -2.39 16.08
C SER A 168 -12.36 -2.56 17.44
N VAL A 169 -11.03 -2.41 17.56
CA VAL A 169 -10.33 -2.55 18.84
C VAL A 169 -10.82 -1.52 19.85
N VAL A 170 -10.96 -0.25 19.46
CA VAL A 170 -11.44 0.82 20.35
C VAL A 170 -12.88 0.55 20.80
N THR A 171 -13.77 0.21 19.87
CA THR A 171 -15.17 -0.11 20.19
C THR A 171 -15.26 -1.32 21.11
N THR A 172 -14.50 -2.39 20.85
CA THR A 172 -14.46 -3.56 21.72
C THR A 172 -13.92 -3.20 23.10
N LEU A 173 -12.87 -2.39 23.20
CA LEU A 173 -12.28 -1.99 24.49
C LEU A 173 -13.25 -1.17 25.34
N VAL A 174 -14.02 -0.27 24.72
CA VAL A 174 -15.07 0.51 25.41
C VAL A 174 -16.15 -0.42 25.99
N ASN A 175 -16.53 -1.47 25.25
CA ASN A 175 -17.55 -2.41 25.68
C ASN A 175 -17.02 -3.50 26.63
N LEU A 176 -15.72 -3.76 26.64
CA LEU A 176 -15.08 -4.84 27.39
C LEU A 176 -15.41 -4.80 28.89
N THR A 177 -15.54 -3.59 29.46
CA THR A 177 -15.86 -3.40 30.90
C THR A 177 -17.29 -3.85 31.27
N ARG A 178 -18.17 -4.02 30.29
CA ARG A 178 -19.56 -4.46 30.45
C ARG A 178 -19.73 -5.94 30.17
N GLU A 179 -18.70 -6.59 29.65
CA GLU A 179 -18.72 -8.01 29.30
C GLU A 179 -18.20 -8.86 30.45
N SER A 180 -18.65 -10.11 30.51
CA SER A 180 -18.14 -11.10 31.45
C SER A 180 -18.15 -12.49 30.81
N GLY A 181 -17.45 -13.44 31.44
CA GLY A 181 -17.41 -14.84 31.01
C GLY A 181 -16.94 -15.02 29.57
N ALA A 182 -17.71 -15.80 28.79
CA ALA A 182 -17.37 -16.16 27.42
C ALA A 182 -17.31 -14.95 26.46
N SER A 183 -18.18 -13.95 26.64
CA SER A 183 -18.19 -12.74 25.80
C SER A 183 -16.90 -11.94 25.97
N MET A 184 -16.47 -11.74 27.22
CA MET A 184 -15.20 -11.05 27.51
C MET A 184 -14.00 -11.79 26.90
N ALA A 185 -13.95 -13.12 27.04
CA ALA A 185 -12.89 -13.93 26.45
C ALA A 185 -12.87 -13.80 24.91
N LEU A 186 -14.04 -13.83 24.28
CA LEU A 186 -14.18 -13.65 22.82
C LEU A 186 -13.70 -12.27 22.37
N SER A 187 -14.02 -11.22 23.12
CA SER A 187 -13.57 -9.85 22.86
C SER A 187 -12.07 -9.69 22.96
N VAL A 188 -11.44 -10.26 24.00
CA VAL A 188 -9.97 -10.25 24.15
C VAL A 188 -9.29 -10.97 22.99
N VAL A 189 -9.79 -12.16 22.63
CA VAL A 189 -9.27 -12.91 21.47
C VAL A 189 -9.45 -12.12 20.18
N SER A 190 -10.58 -11.45 20.00
CA SER A 190 -10.86 -10.64 18.82
C SER A 190 -9.91 -9.44 18.70
N ILE A 191 -9.61 -8.75 19.82
CA ILE A 191 -8.62 -7.67 19.86
C ILE A 191 -7.22 -8.19 19.50
N ALA A 192 -6.80 -9.29 20.12
CA ALA A 192 -5.49 -9.88 19.84
C ALA A 192 -5.36 -10.28 18.35
N LEU A 193 -6.41 -10.90 17.80
CA LEU A 193 -6.49 -11.28 16.39
C LEU A 193 -6.40 -10.06 15.48
N ALA A 194 -7.13 -8.98 15.77
CA ALA A 194 -7.06 -7.74 14.99
C ALA A 194 -5.63 -7.17 14.98
N VAL A 195 -4.98 -7.06 16.15
CA VAL A 195 -3.61 -6.56 16.26
C VAL A 195 -2.63 -7.42 15.48
N VAL A 196 -2.70 -8.75 15.62
CA VAL A 196 -1.81 -9.68 14.89
C VAL A 196 -1.99 -9.53 13.39
N ILE A 197 -3.22 -9.44 12.90
CA ILE A 197 -3.51 -9.22 11.48
C ILE A 197 -2.87 -7.92 11.01
N LEU A 198 -3.06 -6.81 11.72
CA LEU A 198 -2.46 -5.53 11.32
C LEU A 198 -0.93 -5.62 11.24
N VAL A 199 -0.27 -6.25 12.21
CA VAL A 199 1.18 -6.45 12.18
C VAL A 199 1.60 -7.27 10.95
N LEU A 200 0.89 -8.37 10.65
CA LEU A 200 1.16 -9.20 9.47
C LEU A 200 0.97 -8.43 8.17
N LEU A 201 -0.09 -7.63 8.08
CA LEU A 201 -0.37 -6.82 6.90
C LEU A 201 0.74 -5.82 6.66
N TRP A 202 1.42 -5.27 7.68
CA TRP A 202 2.46 -4.23 7.56
C TRP A 202 3.90 -4.73 7.49
N ARG A 203 4.16 -6.05 7.50
CA ARG A 203 5.52 -6.60 7.30
C ARG A 203 6.12 -6.18 5.95
N ARG A 204 7.46 -6.16 5.88
CA ARG A 204 8.21 -5.82 4.65
C ARG A 204 7.78 -6.67 3.45
N GLU A 205 7.72 -7.99 3.63
CA GLU A 205 7.27 -8.95 2.61
C GLU A 205 5.86 -8.61 2.09
N SER A 206 4.95 -8.26 3.00
CA SER A 206 3.59 -7.83 2.65
C SER A 206 3.64 -6.56 1.80
N SER A 207 4.45 -5.56 2.18
CA SER A 207 4.59 -4.29 1.43
C SER A 207 5.08 -4.52 0.00
N GLU A 208 6.06 -5.39 -0.18
CA GLU A 208 6.59 -5.76 -1.50
C GLU A 208 5.52 -6.45 -2.34
N PHE A 209 4.73 -7.34 -1.73
CA PHE A 209 3.59 -7.98 -2.40
C PHE A 209 2.55 -6.96 -2.89
N TYR A 210 2.14 -6.02 -2.04
CA TYR A 210 1.19 -4.98 -2.45
C TYR A 210 1.75 -4.10 -3.57
N ALA A 211 3.01 -3.66 -3.46
CA ALA A 211 3.67 -2.82 -4.46
C ALA A 211 3.75 -3.53 -5.82
N ALA A 212 4.16 -4.80 -5.82
CA ALA A 212 4.29 -5.59 -7.04
C ALA A 212 2.93 -5.90 -7.71
N ARG A 213 1.85 -6.00 -6.92
CA ARG A 213 0.49 -6.20 -7.44
C ARG A 213 -0.14 -4.91 -7.93
N SER A 214 0.13 -3.77 -7.29
CA SER A 214 -0.36 -2.46 -7.75
C SER A 214 0.34 -1.94 -9.00
N ALA A 215 1.60 -2.34 -9.25
CA ALA A 215 2.33 -1.94 -10.45
C ALA A 215 1.85 -2.63 -11.74
N LYS A 216 0.93 -3.60 -11.65
CA LYS A 216 0.34 -4.32 -12.79
C LYS A 216 -1.05 -3.82 -13.20
N LEU A 217 -1.59 -2.83 -12.49
CA LEU A 217 -2.86 -2.16 -12.78
C LEU A 217 -2.60 -0.77 -13.35
#